data_AF-A0A931SZ16-F1
#
_entry.id   AF-A0A931SZ16-F1
#
_cell.length_a   1.000
_cell.length_b   1.000
_cell.length_c   1.000
_cell.angle_alpha   90.00
_cell.angle_beta   90.00
_cell.angle_gamma   90.00
#
_symmetry.space_group_name_H-M   'P 1'
#
loop_
_entity.id
_entity.type
_entity.pdbx_description
1 polymer ?
#
loop_
_entity_poly.entity_id
_entity_poly.type
_entity_poly.pdbx_seq_one_letter_code
_entity_poly.pdbx_strand_id
1 'polypeptide(L)'
;MANEPRHPYSVKLPQFEGPLDLLLSLAQQGQIDLREIPLGQIAEDYLATTRSGVDLEQATEVLWTLAAMIEMKSRLLVPKPEPSEEALAAEEGASDLQERLEERLAEYRAFKEVATALRALEDYQKRVFSRTTTGDPEAMVLEGVTIDDLFRAFQRVLERAQEEIGEIPTEEVKVADRMEAILAMLTSHPDGVEFPALFSQAAGTLEVIVTFLALLELINERRVRAHQRGMFAPIRLLMVS
;
A
#
# COMPACT_ATOMS: atom_id res chain seq x y z
N MET A 1 9.50 -1.63 4.37
CA MET A 1 10.02 -0.26 4.19
C MET A 1 8.87 0.72 4.39
N ALA A 2 9.13 1.87 5.03
CA ALA A 2 8.10 2.87 5.25
C ALA A 2 7.46 3.22 3.90
N ASN A 3 6.15 3.02 3.79
CA ASN A 3 5.37 3.45 2.65
C ASN A 3 5.58 4.96 2.53
N GLU A 4 6.51 5.38 1.67
CA GLU A 4 6.65 6.77 1.31
C GLU A 4 5.29 7.16 0.71
N PRO A 5 4.66 8.25 1.18
CA PRO A 5 3.43 8.71 0.55
C PRO A 5 3.75 8.91 -0.94
N ARG A 6 3.11 8.12 -1.81
CA ARG A 6 3.15 8.31 -3.26
C ARG A 6 2.75 9.75 -3.52
N HIS A 7 3.73 10.63 -3.72
CA HIS A 7 3.47 12.06 -3.68
C HIS A 7 2.68 12.47 -4.92
N PRO A 8 1.43 12.94 -4.76
CA PRO A 8 0.64 13.47 -5.85
C PRO A 8 1.31 14.78 -6.29
N TYR A 9 1.55 14.91 -7.59
CA TYR A 9 1.97 16.11 -8.32
C TYR A 9 2.65 17.24 -7.50
N SER A 10 3.98 17.35 -7.63
CA SER A 10 4.76 18.42 -6.99
C SER A 10 4.73 19.71 -7.79
N VAL A 11 4.60 20.85 -7.11
CA VAL A 11 4.56 22.18 -7.72
C VAL A 11 5.79 22.97 -7.31
N LYS A 12 6.40 23.67 -8.28
CA LYS A 12 7.49 24.62 -8.03
C LYS A 12 6.98 26.04 -8.22
N LEU A 13 6.92 26.79 -7.12
CA LEU A 13 6.56 28.20 -7.06
C LEU A 13 7.73 28.98 -6.45
N PRO A 14 7.83 30.30 -6.70
CA PRO A 14 8.90 31.13 -6.14
C PRO A 14 9.02 31.07 -4.60
N GLN A 15 7.88 30.84 -3.94
CA GLN A 15 7.75 30.80 -2.47
C GLN A 15 7.47 29.41 -1.91
N PHE A 16 7.42 28.37 -2.75
CA PHE A 16 7.09 27.00 -2.32
C PHE A 16 7.55 25.95 -3.34
N GLU A 17 8.24 24.90 -2.88
CA GLU A 17 8.53 23.72 -3.67
C GLU A 17 8.13 22.48 -2.87
N GLY A 18 7.17 21.71 -3.39
CA GLY A 18 6.63 20.56 -2.67
C GLY A 18 5.31 20.02 -3.23
N PRO A 19 4.75 18.99 -2.57
CA PRO A 19 3.50 18.35 -3.01
C PRO A 19 2.30 19.27 -2.84
N LEU A 20 1.30 19.08 -3.71
CA LEU A 20 0.10 19.92 -3.76
C LEU A 20 -0.68 19.90 -2.44
N ASP A 21 -0.77 18.76 -1.74
CA ASP A 21 -1.50 18.67 -0.47
C ASP A 21 -0.84 19.48 0.64
N LEU A 22 0.50 19.57 0.63
CA LEU A 22 1.22 20.39 1.57
C LEU A 22 0.91 21.87 1.32
N LEU A 23 0.88 22.30 0.06
CA LEU A 23 0.46 23.66 -0.30
C LEU A 23 -0.96 23.96 0.22
N LEU A 24 -1.89 23.01 0.10
CA LEU A 24 -3.25 23.18 0.63
C LEU A 24 -3.23 23.33 2.16
N SER A 25 -2.49 22.47 2.87
CA SER A 25 -2.40 22.52 4.33
C SER A 25 -1.78 23.83 4.83
N LEU A 26 -0.76 24.35 4.13
CA LEU A 26 -0.12 25.62 4.46
C LEU A 26 -1.05 26.80 4.18
N ALA A 27 -1.83 26.74 3.10
CA ALA A 27 -2.85 27.74 2.81
C ALA A 27 -3.97 27.74 3.87
N GLN A 28 -4.45 26.56 4.29
CA GLN A 28 -5.45 26.41 5.36
C GLN A 28 -4.98 26.97 6.70
N GLN A 29 -3.68 26.84 7.00
CA GLN A 29 -3.05 27.38 8.21
C GLN A 29 -2.71 28.88 8.09
N GLY A 30 -3.00 29.52 6.94
CA GLY A 30 -2.68 30.94 6.70
C GLY A 30 -1.20 31.24 6.54
N GLN A 31 -0.34 30.22 6.38
CA GLN A 31 1.10 30.40 6.18
C GLN A 31 1.45 30.83 4.74
N ILE A 32 0.57 30.52 3.80
CA ILE A 32 0.70 30.89 2.38
C ILE A 32 -0.58 31.60 1.93
N ASP A 33 -0.41 32.73 1.25
CA ASP A 33 -1.54 33.44 0.64
C ASP A 33 -1.94 32.79 -0.69
N LEU A 34 -3.07 32.10 -0.69
CA LEU A 34 -3.62 31.42 -1.87
C LEU A 34 -4.07 32.40 -2.98
N ARG A 35 -4.30 33.68 -2.65
CA ARG A 35 -4.69 34.70 -3.64
C ARG A 35 -3.59 34.95 -4.67
N GLU A 36 -2.35 34.94 -4.20
CA GLU A 36 -1.14 35.18 -5.00
C GLU A 36 -0.71 33.96 -5.84
N ILE A 37 -1.28 32.78 -5.57
CA ILE A 37 -0.91 31.55 -6.29
C ILE A 37 -1.72 31.43 -7.58
N PRO A 38 -1.08 31.23 -8.76
CA PRO A 38 -1.76 31.05 -10.03
C PRO A 38 -2.29 29.61 -10.18
N LEU A 39 -3.32 29.25 -9.41
CA LEU A 39 -3.94 27.91 -9.43
C LEU A 39 -4.39 27.46 -10.84
N GLY A 40 -4.75 28.41 -11.73
CA GLY A 40 -5.10 28.11 -13.12
C GLY A 40 -3.93 27.55 -13.93
N GLN A 41 -2.73 28.11 -13.78
CA GLN A 41 -1.52 27.57 -14.44
C GLN A 41 -1.18 26.18 -13.90
N ILE A 42 -1.29 25.98 -12.59
CA ILE A 42 -1.05 24.68 -11.97
C ILE A 42 -2.01 23.62 -12.54
N ALA A 43 -3.28 23.96 -12.72
CA ALA A 43 -4.27 23.06 -13.31
C ALA A 43 -4.00 22.78 -14.80
N GLU A 44 -3.60 23.79 -15.58
CA GLU A 44 -3.23 23.62 -16.99
C GLU A 44 -1.98 22.76 -17.17
N ASP A 45 -0.93 23.01 -16.38
CA ASP A 45 0.31 22.24 -16.37
C ASP A 45 0.04 20.79 -15.97
N TYR A 46 -0.82 20.59 -14.97
CA TYR A 46 -1.25 19.26 -14.57
C TYR A 46 -1.96 18.53 -15.71
N LEU A 47 -2.99 19.14 -16.31
CA LEU A 47 -3.75 18.57 -17.44
C LEU A 47 -2.88 18.31 -18.68
N ALA A 48 -1.87 19.14 -18.93
CA ALA A 48 -0.90 18.94 -20.00
C ALA A 48 -0.07 17.67 -19.77
N THR A 49 0.32 17.42 -18.53
CA THR A 49 1.05 16.21 -18.11
C THR A 49 0.14 14.96 -18.19
N THR A 50 -1.17 15.12 -18.04
CA THR A 50 -2.14 14.00 -18.00
C THR A 50 -2.50 13.43 -19.38
N ARG A 51 -2.18 14.11 -20.48
CA ARG A 51 -2.61 13.70 -21.85
C ARG A 51 -1.96 12.41 -22.36
N SER A 52 -0.97 11.87 -21.65
CA SER A 52 -0.14 10.74 -22.10
C SER A 52 -0.57 9.37 -21.57
N GLY A 53 -1.72 9.28 -20.90
CA GLY A 53 -2.18 8.08 -20.20
C GLY A 53 -1.90 8.20 -18.71
N VAL A 54 -2.96 8.36 -17.92
CA VAL A 54 -2.85 8.54 -16.47
C VAL A 54 -3.72 7.54 -15.74
N ASP A 55 -3.17 7.08 -14.62
CA ASP A 55 -3.86 6.33 -13.59
C ASP A 55 -5.02 7.16 -13.01
N LEU A 56 -6.25 6.70 -13.24
CA LEU A 56 -7.47 7.42 -12.88
C LEU A 56 -7.56 7.69 -11.37
N GLU A 57 -6.98 6.83 -10.54
CA GLU A 57 -6.96 7.01 -9.08
C GLU A 57 -6.10 8.22 -8.69
N GLN A 58 -4.89 8.34 -9.24
CA GLN A 58 -4.01 9.48 -9.00
C GLN A 58 -4.59 10.78 -9.54
N ALA A 59 -5.28 10.72 -10.68
CA ALA A 59 -5.92 11.89 -11.23
C ALA A 59 -7.06 12.42 -10.37
N THR A 60 -7.80 11.52 -9.73
CA THR A 60 -8.91 11.89 -8.85
C THR A 60 -8.41 12.65 -7.62
N GLU A 61 -7.30 12.21 -7.02
CA GLU A 61 -6.71 12.86 -5.84
C GLU A 61 -6.20 14.27 -6.14
N VAL A 62 -5.43 14.45 -7.22
CA VAL A 62 -4.91 15.78 -7.60
C VAL A 62 -6.04 16.75 -7.95
N LEU A 63 -7.05 16.29 -8.69
CA LEU A 63 -8.19 17.13 -9.06
C LEU A 63 -9.04 17.51 -7.84
N TRP A 64 -9.20 16.61 -6.87
CA TRP A 64 -9.87 16.90 -5.61
C TRP A 64 -9.14 18.01 -4.82
N THR A 65 -7.81 17.89 -4.67
CA THR A 65 -7.00 18.90 -3.98
C THR A 65 -7.05 20.25 -4.70
N LEU A 66 -6.96 20.27 -6.04
CA LEU A 66 -7.10 21.50 -6.83
C LEU A 66 -8.49 22.13 -6.66
N ALA A 67 -9.56 21.33 -6.67
CA ALA A 67 -10.92 21.83 -6.47
C ALA A 67 -11.09 22.49 -5.10
N ALA A 68 -10.54 21.88 -4.03
CA ALA A 68 -10.55 22.44 -2.68
C ALA A 68 -9.80 23.78 -2.60
N MET A 69 -8.65 23.91 -3.27
CA MET A 69 -7.92 25.18 -3.35
C MET A 69 -8.71 26.25 -4.11
N ILE A 70 -9.36 25.90 -5.22
CA ILE A 70 -10.17 26.83 -6.01
C ILE A 70 -11.36 27.33 -5.19
N GLU A 71 -12.04 26.44 -4.47
CA GLU A 71 -13.12 26.81 -3.57
C GLU A 71 -12.64 27.78 -2.48
N MET A 72 -11.52 27.46 -1.83
CA MET A 72 -10.93 28.30 -0.79
C MET A 72 -10.54 29.68 -1.35
N LYS A 73 -9.90 29.74 -2.51
CA LYS A 73 -9.55 31.00 -3.19
C LYS A 73 -10.79 31.81 -3.55
N SER A 74 -11.85 31.16 -4.04
CA SER A 74 -13.13 31.82 -4.34
C SER A 74 -13.68 32.51 -3.09
N ARG A 75 -13.78 31.80 -1.95
CA ARG A 75 -14.25 32.38 -0.68
C ARG A 75 -13.38 33.55 -0.19
N LEU A 76 -12.06 33.49 -0.40
CA LEU A 76 -11.11 34.55 -0.02
C LEU A 76 -11.24 35.81 -0.88
N LEU A 77 -11.69 35.68 -2.13
CA LEU A 77 -11.83 36.79 -3.08
C LEU A 77 -13.20 37.46 -3.04
N VAL A 78 -14.21 36.84 -2.40
CA VAL A 78 -15.55 37.42 -2.29
C VAL A 78 -15.53 38.62 -1.33
N PRO A 79 -15.88 39.84 -1.79
CA PRO A 79 -16.02 40.99 -0.90
C PRO A 79 -17.15 40.74 0.08
N LYS A 80 -16.84 40.81 1.39
CA LYS A 80 -17.85 40.71 2.44
C LYS A 80 -18.64 42.02 2.50
N PRO A 81 -19.98 42.01 2.44
CA PRO A 81 -20.77 43.19 2.74
C PRO A 81 -20.50 43.64 4.18
N GLU A 82 -20.61 44.96 4.42
CA GLU A 82 -20.51 45.58 5.76
C GLU A 82 -21.32 44.77 6.80
N PRO A 83 -20.80 44.56 8.01
CA PRO A 83 -21.39 43.62 8.95
C PRO A 83 -22.78 44.12 9.40
N SER A 84 -23.83 43.36 9.06
CA SER A 84 -25.14 43.47 9.71
C SER A 84 -25.13 42.71 11.04
N GLU A 85 -26.11 42.96 11.90
CA GLU A 85 -26.26 42.29 13.22
C GLU A 85 -26.29 40.74 13.13
N GLU A 86 -26.54 40.16 11.95
CA GLU A 86 -26.46 38.72 11.68
C GLU A 86 -25.01 38.18 11.68
N ALA A 87 -24.00 39.03 11.45
CA ALA A 87 -22.59 38.64 11.45
C ALA A 87 -22.04 38.32 12.85
N LEU A 88 -22.60 38.93 13.90
CA LEU A 88 -22.24 38.66 15.29
C LEU A 88 -22.70 37.25 15.74
N ALA A 89 -23.83 36.77 15.22
CA ALA A 89 -24.30 35.39 15.45
C ALA A 89 -23.47 34.34 14.66
N ALA A 90 -22.90 34.72 13.52
CA ALA A 90 -21.97 33.86 12.78
C ALA A 90 -20.58 33.76 13.45
N GLU A 91 -20.19 34.77 14.23
CA GLU A 91 -18.93 34.80 15.00
C GLU A 91 -18.97 33.81 16.19
N GLU A 92 -20.13 33.63 16.84
CA GLU A 92 -20.35 32.57 17.84
C GLU A 92 -20.21 31.16 17.24
N GLY A 93 -20.68 30.96 16.00
CA GLY A 93 -20.50 29.68 15.28
C GLY A 93 -19.05 29.41 14.84
N ALA A 94 -18.25 30.46 14.66
CA ALA A 94 -16.82 30.33 14.35
C ALA A 94 -15.98 29.95 15.60
N SER A 95 -16.40 30.41 16.78
CA SER A 95 -15.79 30.02 18.07
C SER A 95 -16.02 28.53 18.36
N ASP A 96 -17.23 28.02 18.17
CA ASP A 96 -17.55 26.59 18.37
C ASP A 96 -16.79 25.69 17.38
N LEU A 97 -16.53 26.18 16.17
CA LEU A 97 -15.68 25.49 15.20
C LEU A 97 -14.20 25.46 15.63
N GLN A 98 -13.68 26.56 16.19
CA GLN A 98 -12.32 26.65 16.71
C GLN A 98 -12.09 25.74 17.93
N GLU A 99 -13.01 25.73 18.89
CA GLU A 99 -12.91 24.85 20.06
C GLU A 99 -12.92 23.37 19.67
N ARG A 100 -13.82 22.98 18.76
CA ARG A 100 -13.86 21.59 18.23
C ARG A 100 -12.58 21.22 17.47
N LEU A 101 -11.95 22.18 16.79
CA LEU A 101 -10.67 21.96 16.12
C LEU A 101 -9.52 21.81 17.12
N GLU A 102 -9.52 22.60 18.20
CA GLU A 102 -8.53 22.50 19.27
C GLU A 102 -8.61 21.15 19.98
N GLU A 103 -9.81 20.67 20.27
CA GLU A 103 -10.03 19.33 20.83
C GLU A 103 -9.52 18.22 19.91
N ARG A 104 -9.82 18.31 18.60
CA ARG A 104 -9.33 17.34 17.60
C ARG A 104 -7.81 17.38 17.43
N LEU A 105 -7.20 18.56 17.49
CA LEU A 105 -5.75 18.72 17.44
C LEU A 105 -5.08 18.18 18.69
N ALA A 106 -5.68 18.37 19.86
CA ALA A 106 -5.19 17.78 21.12
C ALA A 106 -5.25 16.25 21.07
N GLU A 107 -6.38 15.69 20.61
CA GLU A 107 -6.57 14.24 20.42
C GLU A 107 -5.53 13.68 19.44
N TYR A 108 -5.36 14.31 18.26
CA TYR A 108 -4.36 13.90 17.27
C TYR A 108 -2.93 13.96 17.82
N ARG A 109 -2.57 15.02 18.55
CA ARG A 109 -1.24 15.16 19.17
C ARG A 109 -0.98 14.03 20.17
N ALA A 110 -1.96 13.69 21.00
CA ALA A 110 -1.85 12.58 21.94
C ALA A 110 -1.63 11.24 21.22
N PHE A 111 -2.39 10.95 20.16
CA PHE A 111 -2.20 9.72 19.37
C PHE A 111 -0.87 9.70 18.62
N LYS A 112 -0.42 10.85 18.09
CA LYS A 112 0.86 10.98 17.39
C LYS A 112 2.03 10.68 18.33
N GLU A 113 1.98 11.18 19.56
CA GLU A 113 2.99 10.91 20.59
C GLU A 113 3.06 9.42 20.94
N VAL A 114 1.91 8.78 21.16
CA VAL A 114 1.83 7.33 21.43
C VAL A 114 2.36 6.53 20.24
N ALA A 115 1.99 6.90 19.01
CA ALA A 115 2.48 6.23 17.81
C ALA A 115 4.00 6.36 17.65
N THR A 116 4.58 7.53 17.95
CA THR A 116 6.05 7.69 17.95
C THR A 116 6.73 6.86 19.03
N ALA A 117 6.14 6.76 20.23
CA ALA A 117 6.67 5.92 21.30
C ALA A 117 6.63 4.42 20.93
N LEU A 118 5.51 3.97 20.33
CA LEU A 118 5.37 2.60 19.83
C LEU A 118 6.37 2.29 18.73
N ARG A 119 6.61 3.24 17.82
CA ARG A 119 7.61 3.07 16.75
C ARG A 119 9.03 2.95 17.29
N ALA A 120 9.36 3.72 18.34
CA ALA A 120 10.64 3.57 19.02
C ALA A 120 10.79 2.20 19.71
N LEU A 121 9.71 1.67 20.30
CA LEU A 121 9.69 0.31 20.86
C LEU A 121 9.82 -0.77 19.78
N GLU A 122 9.15 -0.61 18.64
CA GLU A 122 9.25 -1.51 17.49
C GLU A 122 10.69 -1.52 16.94
N ASP A 123 11.31 -0.36 16.76
CA ASP A 123 12.69 -0.24 16.28
C ASP A 123 13.69 -0.86 17.26
N TYR A 124 13.42 -0.77 18.58
CA TYR A 124 14.19 -1.49 19.59
C TYR A 124 14.00 -3.00 19.45
N GLN A 125 12.75 -3.48 19.30
CA GLN A 125 12.44 -4.90 19.19
C GLN A 125 13.02 -5.54 17.92
N LYS A 126 13.06 -4.81 16.80
CA LYS A 126 13.73 -5.23 15.56
C LYS A 126 15.22 -5.54 15.74
N ARG A 127 15.86 -4.94 16.76
CA ARG A 127 17.27 -5.18 17.10
C ARG A 127 17.47 -6.32 18.10
N VAL A 128 16.39 -6.89 18.64
CA VAL A 128 16.43 -8.03 19.55
C VAL A 128 16.22 -9.31 18.75
N PHE A 129 17.30 -10.06 18.55
CA PHE A 129 17.25 -11.39 17.94
C PHE A 129 17.00 -12.43 19.02
N SER A 130 15.81 -13.04 19.03
CA SER A 130 15.56 -14.22 19.85
C SER A 130 16.38 -15.39 19.31
N ARG A 131 17.18 -16.03 20.17
CA ARG A 131 17.81 -17.30 19.83
C ARG A 131 16.69 -18.34 19.83
N THR A 132 16.32 -18.85 18.66
CA THR A 132 15.46 -20.01 18.55
C THR A 132 16.10 -21.13 19.35
N THR A 133 15.54 -21.46 20.51
CA THR A 133 15.95 -22.63 21.27
C THR A 133 15.70 -23.82 20.37
N THR A 134 16.77 -24.54 20.01
CA THR A 134 16.70 -25.87 19.40
C THR A 134 16.15 -26.82 20.46
N GLY A 135 14.83 -26.77 20.68
CA GLY A 135 14.10 -27.77 21.43
C GLY A 135 13.90 -29.00 20.56
N ASP A 136 14.04 -30.17 21.17
CA ASP A 136 13.91 -31.49 20.55
C ASP A 136 12.63 -31.60 19.68
N PRO A 137 12.73 -31.99 18.40
CA PRO A 137 11.57 -32.09 17.50
C PRO A 137 10.69 -33.32 17.74
N GLU A 138 11.01 -34.21 18.69
CA GLU A 138 10.31 -35.49 18.85
C GLU A 138 8.96 -35.42 19.59
N ALA A 139 8.46 -34.24 19.99
CA ALA A 139 7.27 -34.16 20.85
C ALA A 139 6.12 -33.26 20.38
N MET A 140 6.03 -32.87 19.10
CA MET A 140 4.89 -32.08 18.64
C MET A 140 4.10 -32.74 17.51
N VAL A 141 3.19 -33.61 17.93
CA VAL A 141 1.99 -33.93 17.14
C VAL A 141 1.15 -32.65 17.09
N LEU A 142 0.98 -32.07 15.91
CA LEU A 142 0.11 -30.91 15.70
C LEU A 142 -1.36 -31.36 15.71
N GLU A 143 -1.90 -31.56 16.90
CA GLU A 143 -3.36 -31.61 17.11
C GLU A 143 -3.90 -30.19 17.33
N GLY A 144 -5.03 -29.87 16.68
CA GLY A 144 -5.75 -28.61 16.93
C GLY A 144 -5.40 -27.43 16.02
N VAL A 145 -4.69 -27.64 14.90
CA VAL A 145 -4.45 -26.58 13.90
C VAL A 145 -5.76 -26.27 13.15
N THR A 146 -6.15 -25.01 13.16
CA THR A 146 -7.38 -24.52 12.53
C THR A 146 -7.10 -23.84 11.19
N ILE A 147 -8.16 -23.63 10.38
CA ILE A 147 -8.06 -22.89 9.11
C ILE A 147 -7.56 -21.46 9.34
N ASP A 148 -7.91 -20.84 10.47
CA ASP A 148 -7.43 -19.52 10.86
C ASP A 148 -5.91 -19.47 11.07
N ASP A 149 -5.30 -20.55 11.57
CA ASP A 149 -3.85 -20.63 11.74
C ASP A 149 -3.13 -20.66 10.39
N LEU A 150 -3.73 -21.35 9.42
CA LEU A 150 -3.23 -21.39 8.05
C LEU A 150 -3.38 -20.03 7.36
N PHE A 151 -4.51 -19.35 7.58
CA PHE A 151 -4.75 -18.00 7.08
C PHE A 151 -3.74 -16.99 7.63
N ARG A 152 -3.44 -17.04 8.94
CA ARG A 152 -2.41 -16.21 9.57
C ARG A 152 -0.99 -16.54 9.09
N ALA A 153 -0.71 -17.80 8.77
CA ALA A 153 0.56 -18.19 8.15
C ALA A 153 0.68 -17.60 6.74
N PHE A 154 -0.40 -17.64 5.96
CA PHE A 154 -0.46 -17.06 4.62
C PHE A 154 -0.31 -15.53 4.63
N GLN A 155 -0.96 -14.83 5.56
CA GLN A 155 -0.80 -13.39 5.74
C GLN A 155 0.65 -12.99 6.00
N ARG A 156 1.37 -13.72 6.87
CA ARG A 156 2.79 -13.47 7.16
C ARG A 156 3.72 -13.69 5.96
N VAL A 157 3.29 -14.46 4.97
CA VAL A 157 4.02 -14.65 3.71
C VAL A 157 3.74 -13.48 2.76
N LEU A 158 2.49 -13.05 2.66
CA LEU A 158 2.10 -11.89 1.84
C LEU A 158 2.76 -10.59 2.32
N GLU A 159 2.82 -10.36 3.62
CA GLU A 159 3.48 -9.17 4.20
C GLU A 159 4.97 -9.11 3.88
N ARG A 160 5.65 -10.25 3.80
CA ARG A 160 7.05 -10.33 3.37
C ARG A 160 7.24 -10.05 1.87
N ALA A 161 6.27 -10.45 1.05
CA ALA A 161 6.32 -10.26 -0.40
C ALA A 161 6.02 -8.81 -0.82
N GLN A 162 5.29 -8.04 -0.01
CA GLN A 162 4.99 -6.63 -0.30
C GLN A 162 6.21 -5.70 -0.28
N GLU A 163 7.34 -6.08 0.34
CA GLU A 163 8.53 -5.23 0.39
C GLU A 163 9.31 -5.18 -0.95
N GLU A 164 8.97 -6.00 -1.97
CA GLU A 164 9.73 -6.13 -3.23
C GLU A 164 9.03 -5.65 -4.51
N ILE A 165 7.95 -4.86 -4.44
CA ILE A 165 7.17 -4.53 -5.65
C ILE A 165 7.76 -3.35 -6.43
N GLY A 166 8.62 -3.65 -7.42
CA GLY A 166 8.86 -2.81 -8.60
C GLY A 166 7.77 -3.00 -9.66
N GLU A 167 7.54 -1.99 -10.50
CA GLU A 167 6.49 -1.94 -11.54
C GLU A 167 6.40 -3.23 -12.38
N ILE A 168 5.21 -3.83 -12.42
CA ILE A 168 4.97 -5.09 -13.15
C ILE A 168 4.31 -4.75 -14.49
N PRO A 169 4.91 -5.10 -15.65
CA PRO A 169 4.21 -5.07 -16.93
C PRO A 169 3.12 -6.15 -16.94
N THR A 170 1.94 -5.80 -17.47
CA THR A 170 0.80 -6.72 -17.58
C THR A 170 1.07 -7.78 -18.65
N GLU A 171 1.74 -8.86 -18.27
CA GLU A 171 1.67 -10.11 -19.03
C GLU A 171 0.43 -10.89 -18.58
N GLU A 172 -0.50 -11.13 -19.50
CA GLU A 172 -1.65 -12.03 -19.29
C GLU A 172 -1.16 -13.48 -19.20
N VAL A 173 -0.66 -13.90 -18.04
CA VAL A 173 -0.29 -15.30 -17.81
C VAL A 173 -1.56 -16.12 -17.63
N LYS A 174 -1.89 -16.99 -18.59
CA LYS A 174 -3.02 -17.92 -18.48
C LYS A 174 -2.64 -19.13 -17.63
N VAL A 175 -3.58 -19.59 -16.80
CA VAL A 175 -3.41 -20.77 -15.94
C VAL A 175 -3.12 -22.02 -16.76
N ALA A 176 -3.82 -22.23 -17.89
CA ALA A 176 -3.64 -23.40 -18.75
C ALA A 176 -2.21 -23.50 -19.32
N ASP A 177 -1.69 -22.40 -19.86
CA ASP A 177 -0.32 -22.34 -20.41
C ASP A 177 0.71 -22.62 -19.31
N ARG A 178 0.43 -22.17 -18.07
CA ARG A 178 1.30 -22.43 -16.93
C ARG A 178 1.24 -23.88 -16.45
N MET A 179 0.08 -24.54 -16.51
CA MET A 179 -0.04 -25.98 -16.23
C MET A 179 0.84 -26.80 -17.20
N GLU A 180 0.82 -26.47 -18.48
CA GLU A 180 1.66 -27.14 -19.49
C GLU A 180 3.15 -26.94 -19.20
N ALA A 181 3.56 -25.72 -18.84
CA ALA A 181 4.95 -25.43 -18.49
C ALA A 181 5.42 -26.22 -17.26
N ILE A 182 4.59 -26.32 -16.20
CA ILE A 182 4.89 -27.10 -14.99
C ILE A 182 5.09 -28.58 -15.34
N LEU A 183 4.21 -29.15 -16.17
CA LEU A 183 4.30 -30.54 -16.60
C LEU A 183 5.52 -30.81 -17.47
N ALA A 184 5.85 -29.91 -18.39
CA ALA A 184 7.06 -30.02 -19.21
C ALA A 184 8.33 -30.03 -18.34
N MET A 185 8.36 -29.18 -17.30
CA MET A 185 9.47 -29.12 -16.35
C MET A 185 9.60 -30.40 -15.52
N LEU A 186 8.49 -30.94 -15.02
CA LEU A 186 8.45 -32.19 -14.27
C LEU A 186 8.78 -33.41 -15.14
N THR A 187 8.39 -33.41 -16.42
CA THR A 187 8.75 -34.47 -17.38
C THR A 187 10.26 -34.51 -17.62
N SER A 188 10.91 -33.35 -17.63
CA SER A 188 12.36 -33.23 -17.79
C SER A 188 13.14 -33.59 -16.52
N HIS A 189 12.47 -33.65 -15.37
CA HIS A 189 13.07 -33.93 -14.05
C HIS A 189 12.32 -35.07 -13.33
N PRO A 190 12.56 -36.34 -13.72
CA PRO A 190 11.85 -37.49 -13.16
C PRO A 190 12.08 -37.69 -11.64
N ASP A 191 13.19 -37.19 -11.09
CA ASP A 191 13.48 -37.20 -9.65
C ASP A 191 12.71 -36.13 -8.84
N GLY A 192 11.88 -35.35 -9.54
CA GLY A 192 11.08 -34.26 -9.00
C GLY A 192 11.85 -32.94 -8.91
N VAL A 193 11.10 -31.86 -8.86
CA VAL A 193 11.62 -30.49 -8.75
C VAL A 193 11.17 -29.86 -7.44
N GLU A 194 12.01 -29.02 -6.86
CA GLU A 194 11.64 -28.30 -5.64
C GLU A 194 10.60 -27.22 -5.96
N PHE A 195 9.65 -27.01 -5.07
CA PHE A 195 8.57 -26.04 -5.23
C PHE A 195 9.08 -24.62 -5.58
N PRO A 196 10.13 -24.08 -4.92
CA PRO A 196 10.68 -22.78 -5.29
C PRO A 196 11.21 -22.73 -6.74
N ALA A 197 11.64 -23.86 -7.31
CA ALA A 197 12.15 -23.92 -8.67
C ALA A 197 11.06 -23.76 -9.74
N LEU A 198 9.77 -23.82 -9.36
CA LEU A 198 8.67 -23.45 -10.27
C LEU A 198 8.57 -21.95 -10.54
N PHE A 199 9.19 -21.13 -9.68
CA PHE A 199 9.10 -19.68 -9.76
C PHE A 199 10.43 -19.13 -10.26
N SER A 200 10.38 -18.26 -11.26
CA SER A 200 11.58 -17.55 -11.71
C SER A 200 11.99 -16.52 -10.64
N GLN A 201 13.28 -16.24 -10.49
CA GLN A 201 13.75 -15.21 -9.54
C GLN A 201 13.31 -13.79 -9.92
N ALA A 202 12.82 -13.61 -11.15
CA ALA A 202 12.25 -12.36 -11.66
C ALA A 202 10.72 -12.41 -11.78
N ALA A 203 10.06 -13.39 -11.16
CA ALA A 203 8.62 -13.58 -11.30
C ALA A 203 7.85 -12.45 -10.62
N GLY A 204 6.97 -11.78 -11.36
CA GLY A 204 6.03 -10.81 -10.79
C GLY A 204 4.95 -11.49 -9.95
N THR A 205 4.28 -10.74 -9.07
CA THR A 205 3.21 -11.24 -8.17
C THR A 205 2.12 -12.02 -8.91
N LEU A 206 1.72 -11.56 -10.10
CA LEU A 206 0.71 -12.23 -10.92
C LEU A 206 1.20 -13.60 -11.42
N GLU A 207 2.45 -13.69 -11.89
CA GLU A 207 3.05 -14.95 -12.33
C GLU A 207 3.12 -15.95 -11.17
N VAL A 208 3.49 -15.51 -9.97
CA VAL A 208 3.50 -16.35 -8.77
C VAL A 208 2.11 -16.90 -8.45
N ILE A 209 1.09 -16.03 -8.45
CA ILE A 209 -0.30 -16.43 -8.19
C ILE A 209 -0.79 -17.44 -9.24
N VAL A 210 -0.58 -17.16 -10.53
CA VAL A 210 -1.03 -18.03 -11.62
C VAL A 210 -0.30 -19.38 -11.60
N THR A 211 1.00 -19.39 -11.32
CA THR A 211 1.80 -20.62 -11.17
C THR A 211 1.30 -21.47 -10.01
N PHE A 212 0.96 -20.82 -8.89
CA PHE A 212 0.42 -21.52 -7.74
C PHE A 212 -0.97 -22.11 -8.00
N LEU A 213 -1.87 -21.35 -8.64
CA LEU A 213 -3.19 -21.84 -9.05
C LEU A 213 -3.08 -23.01 -10.03
N ALA A 214 -2.20 -22.92 -11.02
CA ALA A 214 -1.93 -23.99 -11.97
C ALA A 214 -1.42 -25.27 -11.27
N LEU A 215 -0.53 -25.12 -10.28
CA LEU A 215 -0.05 -26.26 -9.49
C LEU A 215 -1.16 -26.90 -8.66
N LEU A 216 -2.02 -26.10 -8.01
CA LEU A 216 -3.15 -26.60 -7.24
C LEU A 216 -4.13 -27.37 -8.13
N GLU A 217 -4.41 -26.87 -9.33
CA GLU A 217 -5.26 -27.56 -10.30
C GLU A 217 -4.64 -28.91 -10.72
N LEU A 218 -3.34 -28.95 -11.01
CA LEU A 218 -2.65 -30.20 -11.36
C LEU A 218 -2.61 -31.24 -10.23
N ILE A 219 -2.56 -30.78 -8.97
CA ILE A 219 -2.68 -31.65 -7.79
C ILE A 219 -4.12 -32.15 -7.65
N ASN A 220 -5.11 -31.27 -7.88
CA ASN A 220 -6.53 -31.62 -7.87
C ASN A 220 -6.87 -32.66 -8.95
N GLU A 221 -6.31 -32.51 -10.15
CA GLU A 221 -6.36 -33.49 -11.25
C GLU A 221 -5.55 -34.78 -10.98
N ARG A 222 -4.83 -34.86 -9.85
CA ARG A 222 -3.94 -35.97 -9.46
C ARG A 222 -2.80 -36.26 -10.44
N ARG A 223 -2.39 -35.27 -11.23
CA ARG A 223 -1.28 -35.38 -12.18
C ARG A 223 0.08 -35.05 -11.55
N VAL A 224 0.06 -34.26 -10.48
CA VAL A 224 1.25 -33.89 -9.70
C VAL A 224 1.04 -34.21 -8.22
N ARG A 225 2.09 -34.67 -7.54
CA ARG A 225 2.13 -34.88 -6.08
C ARG A 225 3.21 -34.02 -5.45
N ALA A 226 2.87 -33.39 -4.34
CA ALA A 226 3.83 -32.72 -3.47
C ALA A 226 4.28 -33.67 -2.35
N HIS A 227 5.59 -33.72 -2.09
CA HIS A 227 6.21 -34.53 -1.06
C HIS A 227 7.22 -33.68 -0.29
N GLN A 228 7.15 -33.71 1.04
CA GLN A 228 8.09 -33.00 1.91
C GLN A 228 8.71 -34.01 2.88
N ARG A 229 10.05 -34.11 2.87
CA ARG A 229 10.78 -35.13 3.64
C ARG A 229 10.85 -34.85 5.16
N GLY A 230 10.45 -33.65 5.60
CA GLY A 230 10.48 -33.22 7.00
C GLY A 230 9.98 -31.79 7.18
N MET A 231 9.77 -31.34 8.42
CA MET A 231 9.33 -29.97 8.69
C MET A 231 10.36 -28.96 8.17
N PHE A 232 9.89 -27.97 7.40
CA PHE A 232 10.72 -26.95 6.72
C PHE A 232 11.71 -27.50 5.68
N ALA A 233 11.69 -28.79 5.37
CA ALA A 233 12.44 -29.34 4.24
C ALA A 233 11.85 -28.82 2.90
N PRO A 234 12.64 -28.73 1.82
CA PRO A 234 12.11 -28.32 0.53
C PRO A 234 10.98 -29.25 0.09
N ILE A 235 9.85 -28.67 -0.31
CA ILE A 235 8.73 -29.39 -0.92
C ILE A 235 9.18 -29.82 -2.30
N ARG A 236 9.11 -31.10 -2.61
CA ARG A 236 9.37 -31.65 -3.94
C ARG A 236 8.08 -32.01 -4.64
N LEU A 237 8.04 -31.73 -5.94
CA LEU A 237 6.93 -31.98 -6.82
C LEU A 237 7.31 -33.10 -7.77
N LEU A 238 6.43 -34.09 -7.90
CA LEU A 238 6.64 -35.29 -8.69
C LEU A 238 5.43 -35.48 -9.61
N MET A 239 5.66 -35.89 -10.85
CA MET A 239 4.55 -36.37 -11.67
C MET A 239 4.00 -37.68 -11.09
N VAL A 240 2.68 -37.82 -11.18
CA VAL A 240 2.00 -39.07 -10.87
C VAL A 240 1.95 -39.90 -12.15
N SER A 241 2.56 -41.09 -12.12
CA SER A 241 2.41 -42.10 -13.17
C SER A 241 1.03 -42.74 -13.14
#